data_AF-A0A1G6YWS9-F1
#
_entry.id   AF-A0A1G6YWS9-F1
#
_cell.length_a   1.000
_cell.length_b   1.000
_cell.length_c   1.000
_cell.angle_alpha   90.00
_cell.angle_beta   90.00
_cell.angle_gamma   90.00
#
_symmetry.space_group_name_H-M   'P 1'
#
loop_
_entity.id
_entity.type
_entity.pdbx_description
1 polymer ?
#
loop_
_entity_poly.entity_id
_entity_poly.type
_entity_poly.pdbx_seq_one_letter_code
_entity_poly.pdbx_strand_id
1 'polypeptide(L)'
;MSDEPDEPDDVVEPDAPDGGEQANDDAASPKQHENKRRRIAREKQEALDFWRAVFASEVGRREMFALLQSAHTFEERFACGPNGFPQPEATWFQAGEQAFGQRLYQSWARDHRAAVLLMHDENDARFVTTKSKARK
;
A
#
# COMPACT_ATOMS: atom_id res chain seq x y z
N MET A 1 -37.16 14.22 48.25
CA MET A 1 -36.48 14.53 46.97
C MET A 1 -35.38 13.51 46.81
N SER A 2 -35.24 13.03 45.59
CA SER A 2 -34.83 11.67 45.24
C SER A 2 -33.36 11.34 45.51
N ASP A 3 -33.13 10.06 45.81
CA ASP A 3 -31.92 9.30 45.55
C ASP A 3 -31.46 9.46 44.11
N GLU A 4 -30.16 9.63 43.88
CA GLU A 4 -29.43 9.04 42.76
C GLU A 4 -27.91 9.06 43.07
N PRO A 5 -27.22 7.90 43.07
CA PRO A 5 -25.77 7.83 43.25
C PRO A 5 -25.02 8.17 41.95
N ASP A 6 -23.88 8.85 42.11
CA ASP A 6 -22.86 9.12 41.08
C ASP A 6 -22.50 7.83 40.33
N GLU A 7 -22.77 7.78 39.02
CA GLU A 7 -22.20 6.78 38.12
C GLU A 7 -20.73 7.14 37.85
N PRO A 8 -19.76 6.22 38.03
CA PRO A 8 -18.42 6.45 37.52
C PRO A 8 -18.43 6.32 35.99
N ASP A 9 -17.96 7.36 35.31
CA ASP A 9 -17.59 7.37 33.89
C ASP A 9 -16.88 6.06 33.53
N ASP A 10 -17.49 5.29 32.63
CA ASP A 10 -16.84 4.20 31.90
C ASP A 10 -15.69 4.81 31.09
N VAL A 11 -14.51 4.87 31.70
CA VAL A 11 -13.25 5.09 31.02
C VAL A 11 -13.04 3.85 30.13
N VAL A 12 -13.50 3.93 28.89
CA VAL A 12 -13.09 3.01 27.84
C VAL A 12 -11.59 3.22 27.67
N GLU A 13 -10.80 2.36 28.31
CA GLU A 13 -9.38 2.21 28.00
C GLU A 13 -9.28 2.09 26.47
N PRO A 14 -8.52 2.98 25.80
CA PRO A 14 -8.21 2.76 24.40
C PRO A 14 -7.42 1.45 24.34
N ASP A 15 -8.03 0.43 23.72
CA ASP A 15 -7.40 -0.83 23.34
C ASP A 15 -6.00 -0.50 22.81
N ALA A 16 -5.00 -0.69 23.66
CA ALA A 16 -3.62 -0.49 23.28
C ALA A 16 -3.37 -1.45 22.11
N PRO A 17 -2.76 -1.00 21.00
CA PRO A 17 -2.48 -1.90 19.90
C PRO A 17 -1.66 -3.05 20.45
N ASP A 18 -2.26 -4.25 20.39
CA ASP A 18 -1.67 -5.52 20.81
C ASP A 18 -0.21 -5.52 20.37
N GLY A 19 0.66 -5.37 21.37
CA GLY A 19 2.08 -5.17 21.19
C GLY A 19 2.61 -6.42 20.56
N GLY A 20 2.67 -6.42 19.22
CA GLY A 20 3.09 -7.57 18.43
C GLY A 20 4.31 -8.18 19.07
N GLU A 21 4.18 -9.46 19.46
CA GLU A 21 5.23 -10.23 20.10
C GLU A 21 6.56 -9.95 19.40
N GLN A 22 7.40 -9.15 20.05
CA GLN A 22 8.80 -9.07 19.70
C GLN A 22 9.38 -10.42 20.12
N ALA A 23 9.26 -11.40 19.22
CA ALA A 23 9.89 -12.68 19.36
C ALA A 23 11.39 -12.43 19.49
N ASN A 24 11.89 -12.55 20.74
CA ASN A 24 13.31 -12.58 21.04
C ASN A 24 13.95 -13.72 20.23
N ASP A 25 14.54 -13.37 19.08
CA ASP A 25 15.05 -14.27 18.03
C ASP A 25 16.41 -14.90 18.41
N ASP A 26 16.77 -14.98 19.70
CA ASP A 26 18.13 -15.34 20.15
C ASP A 26 18.34 -16.80 20.58
N ALA A 27 17.36 -17.69 20.40
CA ALA A 27 17.55 -19.13 20.65
C ALA A 27 16.66 -20.05 19.80
N ALA A 28 16.43 -19.73 18.53
CA ALA A 28 15.66 -20.62 17.68
C ALA A 28 16.48 -21.88 17.30
N SER A 29 15.92 -23.06 17.56
CA SER A 29 16.48 -24.35 17.14
C SER A 29 16.69 -24.37 15.61
N PRO A 30 17.73 -25.05 15.06
CA PRO A 30 17.94 -25.15 13.61
C PRO A 30 16.70 -25.58 12.83
N LYS A 31 15.85 -26.43 13.44
CA LYS A 31 14.57 -26.88 12.88
C LYS A 31 13.53 -25.75 12.81
N GLN A 32 13.52 -24.84 13.77
CA GLN A 32 12.64 -23.65 13.76
C GLN A 32 13.07 -22.67 12.66
N HIS A 33 14.38 -22.47 12.48
CA HIS A 33 14.89 -21.66 11.36
C HIS A 33 14.51 -22.26 10.00
N GLU A 34 14.65 -23.57 9.82
CA GLU A 34 14.26 -24.23 8.57
C GLU A 34 12.75 -24.10 8.31
N ASN A 35 11.92 -24.32 9.32
CA ASN A 35 10.47 -24.15 9.22
C ASN A 35 10.10 -22.68 8.89
N LYS A 36 10.75 -21.69 9.53
CA LYS A 36 10.57 -20.25 9.25
C LYS A 36 10.90 -19.95 7.79
N ARG A 37 12.02 -20.48 7.26
CA ARG A 37 12.42 -20.30 5.85
C ARG A 37 11.43 -20.93 4.87
N ARG A 38 10.96 -22.14 5.14
CA ARG A 38 9.94 -22.81 4.31
C ARG A 38 8.62 -22.04 4.30
N ARG A 39 8.20 -21.52 5.46
CA ARG A 39 6.99 -20.70 5.58
C ARG A 39 7.11 -19.41 4.76
N ILE A 40 8.20 -18.66 4.93
CA ILE A 40 8.46 -17.42 4.16
C ILE A 40 8.48 -17.69 2.65
N ALA A 41 9.10 -18.79 2.22
CA ALA A 41 9.12 -19.17 0.80
C ALA A 41 7.72 -19.47 0.27
N ARG A 42 6.88 -20.15 1.07
CA ARG A 42 5.49 -20.45 0.70
C ARG A 42 4.64 -19.18 0.61
N GLU A 43 4.70 -18.33 1.64
CA GLU A 43 3.98 -17.04 1.68
C GLU A 43 4.39 -16.15 0.50
N LYS A 44 5.68 -16.13 0.16
CA LYS A 44 6.17 -15.41 -1.02
C LYS A 44 5.57 -15.95 -2.32
N GLN A 45 5.50 -17.27 -2.47
CA GLN A 45 4.92 -17.89 -3.64
C GLN A 45 3.42 -17.62 -3.74
N GLU A 46 2.69 -17.74 -2.64
CA GLU A 46 1.25 -17.40 -2.54
C GLU A 46 1.01 -15.93 -2.93
N ALA A 47 1.84 -15.00 -2.45
CA ALA A 47 1.75 -13.60 -2.82
C ALA A 47 2.00 -13.36 -4.33
N LEU A 48 2.99 -14.03 -4.92
CA LEU A 48 3.27 -13.94 -6.35
C LEU A 48 2.10 -14.45 -7.19
N ASP A 49 1.51 -15.57 -6.79
CA ASP A 49 0.36 -16.15 -7.50
C ASP A 49 -0.89 -15.27 -7.37
N PHE A 50 -1.12 -14.69 -6.20
CA PHE A 50 -2.18 -13.69 -5.99
C PHE A 50 -2.02 -12.48 -6.92
N TRP A 51 -0.86 -11.83 -6.92
CA TRP A 51 -0.65 -10.65 -7.76
C TRP A 51 -0.70 -10.98 -9.25
N ARG A 52 -0.22 -12.16 -9.66
CA ARG A 52 -0.37 -12.63 -11.03
C ARG A 52 -1.85 -12.71 -11.43
N ALA A 53 -2.72 -13.22 -10.55
CA ALA A 53 -4.15 -13.29 -10.80
C ALA A 53 -4.80 -11.90 -10.87
N VAL A 54 -4.44 -10.99 -9.95
CA VAL A 54 -4.92 -9.59 -9.95
C VAL A 54 -4.60 -8.91 -11.28
N PHE A 55 -3.34 -8.98 -11.72
CA PHE A 55 -2.89 -8.31 -12.93
C PHE A 55 -3.29 -9.00 -14.24
N ALA A 56 -3.84 -10.22 -14.19
CA ALA A 56 -4.30 -10.94 -15.38
C ALA A 56 -5.48 -10.23 -16.08
N SER A 57 -6.33 -9.53 -15.32
CA SER A 57 -7.50 -8.84 -15.84
C SER A 57 -7.25 -7.35 -16.07
N GLU A 58 -7.92 -6.76 -17.07
CA GLU A 58 -7.90 -5.30 -17.33
C GLU A 58 -8.47 -4.52 -16.14
N VAL A 59 -9.55 -5.01 -15.53
CA VAL A 59 -10.13 -4.41 -14.31
C VAL A 59 -9.10 -4.37 -13.19
N GLY A 60 -8.42 -5.49 -12.92
CA GLY A 60 -7.39 -5.53 -11.89
C GLY A 60 -6.24 -4.56 -12.16
N ARG A 61 -5.76 -4.47 -13.41
CA ARG A 61 -4.75 -3.47 -13.80
C ARG A 61 -5.24 -2.04 -13.59
N ARG A 62 -6.47 -1.71 -14.00
CA ARG A 62 -7.07 -0.39 -13.80
C ARG A 62 -7.17 -0.01 -12.32
N GLU A 63 -7.68 -0.90 -11.48
CA GLU A 63 -7.81 -0.62 -10.04
C GLU A 63 -6.44 -0.48 -9.36
N MET A 64 -5.44 -1.29 -9.76
CA MET A 64 -4.08 -1.15 -9.23
C MET A 64 -3.43 0.16 -9.68
N PHE A 65 -3.68 0.59 -10.92
CA PHE A 65 -3.23 1.90 -11.38
C PHE A 65 -3.89 3.03 -10.59
N ALA A 66 -5.20 2.95 -10.35
CA ALA A 66 -5.95 3.92 -9.55
C ALA A 66 -5.41 4.01 -8.11
N LEU A 67 -5.01 2.88 -7.51
CA LEU A 67 -4.36 2.85 -6.20
C LEU A 67 -3.01 3.57 -6.19
N LEU A 68 -2.20 3.41 -7.25
CA LEU A 68 -0.95 4.16 -7.39
C LEU A 68 -1.19 5.66 -7.58
N GLN A 69 -2.26 6.03 -8.29
CA GLN A 69 -2.67 7.43 -8.45
C GLN A 69 -3.15 8.04 -7.13
N SER A 70 -3.93 7.32 -6.32
CA SER A 70 -4.38 7.82 -5.02
C SER A 70 -3.23 8.03 -4.04
N ALA A 71 -2.13 7.28 -4.21
CA ALA A 71 -0.89 7.47 -3.45
C ALA A 71 0.04 8.53 -4.07
N HIS A 72 -0.38 9.24 -5.12
CA HIS A 72 0.43 10.23 -5.84
C HIS A 72 1.79 9.69 -6.32
N THR A 73 1.86 8.40 -6.63
CA THR A 73 3.11 7.67 -6.86
C THR A 73 3.99 8.29 -7.96
N PHE A 74 3.36 8.87 -8.97
CA PHE A 74 4.01 9.39 -10.18
C PHE A 74 4.06 10.92 -10.22
N GLU A 75 3.72 11.60 -9.12
CA GLU A 75 3.64 13.05 -9.02
C GLU A 75 4.70 13.58 -8.04
N GLU A 76 5.22 14.77 -8.30
CA GLU A 76 6.00 15.53 -7.32
C GLU A 76 5.08 16.61 -6.75
N ARG A 77 4.81 16.55 -5.43
CA ARG A 77 3.85 17.46 -4.78
C ARG A 77 4.51 18.15 -3.60
N PHE A 78 4.21 19.43 -3.46
CA PHE A 78 4.57 20.25 -2.32
C PHE A 78 3.28 20.75 -1.69
N ALA A 79 3.13 20.55 -0.38
CA ALA A 79 1.98 21.07 0.34
C ALA A 79 2.20 22.55 0.62
N CYS A 80 1.29 23.40 0.13
CA CYS A 80 1.29 24.83 0.44
C CYS A 80 0.11 25.16 1.34
N GLY A 81 0.33 26.02 2.33
CA GLY A 81 -0.72 26.55 3.18
C GLY A 81 -1.64 27.53 2.45
N PRO A 82 -2.71 28.01 3.09
CA PRO A 82 -3.70 28.94 2.50
C PRO A 82 -3.08 30.24 1.96
N ASN A 83 -1.94 30.62 2.52
CA ASN A 83 -1.13 31.79 2.24
C ASN A 83 -0.07 31.53 1.14
N GLY A 84 -0.09 30.36 0.50
CA GLY A 84 0.82 30.01 -0.61
C GLY A 84 2.24 29.65 -0.19
N PHE A 85 2.55 29.71 1.10
CA PHE A 85 3.84 29.29 1.63
C PHE A 85 3.91 27.77 1.75
N PRO A 86 5.04 27.13 1.39
CA PRO A 86 5.26 25.71 1.61
C PRO A 86 5.10 25.39 3.10
N GLN A 87 4.39 24.31 3.41
CA GLN A 87 4.30 23.73 4.74
C GLN A 87 5.20 22.49 4.77
N PRO A 88 6.38 22.57 5.43
CA PRO A 88 7.34 21.48 5.45
C PRO A 88 6.74 20.20 6.02
N GLU A 89 5.99 20.28 7.12
CA GLU A 89 5.42 19.12 7.80
C GLU A 89 4.45 18.38 6.90
N ALA A 90 3.50 19.09 6.28
CA ALA A 90 2.54 18.51 5.34
C ALA A 90 3.24 17.92 4.10
N THR A 91 4.29 18.57 3.61
CA THR A 91 5.10 18.06 2.50
C THR A 91 5.81 16.75 2.88
N TRP A 92 6.31 16.65 4.11
CA TRP A 92 6.94 15.44 4.63
C TRP A 92 5.96 14.26 4.71
N PHE A 93 4.74 14.47 5.20
CA PHE A 93 3.71 13.42 5.21
C PHE A 93 3.38 12.95 3.78
N GLN A 94 3.19 13.89 2.86
CA GLN A 94 2.90 13.58 1.46
C GLN A 94 4.03 12.80 0.78
N ALA A 95 5.29 13.15 1.08
CA ALA A 95 6.44 12.38 0.59
C ALA A 95 6.43 10.94 1.10
N GLY A 96 5.94 10.69 2.33
CA GLY A 96 5.75 9.36 2.89
C GLY A 96 4.74 8.51 2.11
N GLU A 97 3.60 9.09 1.74
CA GLU A 97 2.57 8.44 0.91
C GLU A 97 3.11 8.08 -0.47
N GLN A 98 3.79 9.04 -1.12
CA GLN A 98 4.44 8.83 -2.42
C GLN A 98 5.49 7.73 -2.34
N ALA A 99 6.32 7.72 -1.30
CA ALA A 99 7.33 6.69 -1.10
C ALA A 99 6.71 5.30 -0.89
N PHE A 100 5.56 5.20 -0.22
CA PHE A 100 4.82 3.95 -0.11
C PHE A 100 4.34 3.46 -1.48
N GLY A 101 3.69 4.33 -2.25
CA GLY A 101 3.24 4.02 -3.60
C GLY A 101 4.39 3.58 -4.51
N GLN A 102 5.53 4.27 -4.43
CA GLN A 102 6.74 3.91 -5.20
C GLN A 102 7.30 2.55 -4.82
N ARG A 103 7.36 2.20 -3.52
CA ARG A 103 7.80 0.87 -3.07
C ARG A 103 6.88 -0.23 -3.59
N LEU A 104 5.58 -0.01 -3.58
CA LEU A 104 4.59 -0.95 -4.10
C LEU A 104 4.77 -1.14 -5.61
N TYR A 105 4.85 -0.03 -6.36
CA TYR A 105 5.10 -0.05 -7.79
C TYR A 105 6.40 -0.78 -8.15
N GLN A 106 7.50 -0.50 -7.44
CA GLN A 106 8.79 -1.16 -7.67
C GLN A 106 8.74 -2.66 -7.38
N SER A 107 8.03 -3.06 -6.31
CA SER A 107 7.82 -4.48 -6.00
C SER A 107 7.08 -5.20 -7.13
N TRP A 108 5.98 -4.62 -7.60
CA TRP A 108 5.22 -5.16 -8.72
C TRP A 108 6.01 -5.15 -10.03
N ALA A 109 6.77 -4.09 -10.30
CA ALA A 109 7.59 -3.99 -11.51
C ALA A 109 8.72 -5.02 -11.52
N ARG A 110 9.28 -5.37 -10.35
CA ARG A 110 10.30 -6.42 -10.23
C ARG A 110 9.71 -7.79 -10.52
N ASP A 111 8.56 -8.10 -9.91
CA ASP A 111 8.03 -9.47 -9.87
C ASP A 111 7.01 -9.75 -11.02
N HIS A 112 6.38 -8.71 -11.57
CA HIS A 112 5.30 -8.76 -12.57
C HIS A 112 5.48 -7.73 -13.71
N ARG A 113 6.73 -7.47 -14.12
CA ARG A 113 7.11 -6.39 -15.07
C ARG A 113 6.19 -6.24 -16.28
N ALA A 114 5.92 -7.33 -17.00
CA ALA A 114 5.12 -7.27 -18.23
C ALA A 114 3.69 -6.78 -17.97
N ALA A 115 3.09 -7.18 -16.84
CA ALA A 115 1.73 -6.77 -16.51
C ALA A 115 1.68 -5.31 -16.02
N VAL A 116 2.72 -4.84 -15.34
CA VAL A 116 2.86 -3.43 -14.95
C VAL A 116 3.03 -2.53 -16.17
N LEU A 117 3.80 -2.95 -17.18
CA LEU A 117 3.90 -2.21 -18.45
C LEU A 117 2.55 -2.13 -19.16
N LEU A 118 1.84 -3.26 -19.26
CA LEU A 118 0.50 -3.28 -19.85
C LEU A 118 -0.50 -2.39 -19.09
N MET A 119 -0.41 -2.37 -17.76
CA MET A 119 -1.21 -1.47 -16.92
C MET A 119 -0.96 0.01 -17.27
N HIS A 120 0.29 0.41 -17.53
CA HIS A 120 0.60 1.77 -17.98
C HIS A 120 0.05 2.04 -19.39
N ASP A 121 0.24 1.11 -20.33
CA ASP A 121 -0.25 1.26 -21.71
C ASP A 121 -1.78 1.46 -21.76
N GLU A 122 -2.52 0.84 -20.83
CA GLU A 122 -3.97 0.90 -20.75
C GLU A 122 -4.51 2.14 -20.01
N ASN A 123 -3.81 2.65 -18.99
CA ASN A 123 -4.39 3.61 -18.03
C ASN A 123 -3.66 4.95 -17.97
N ASP A 124 -2.39 5.02 -18.36
CA ASP A 124 -1.63 6.26 -18.31
C ASP A 124 -1.96 7.12 -19.53
N ALA A 125 -2.51 8.32 -19.30
CA ALA A 125 -2.88 9.25 -20.37
C ALA A 125 -1.73 9.59 -21.33
N ARG A 126 -0.46 9.42 -20.91
CA ARG A 126 0.72 9.63 -21.75
C ARG A 126 0.92 8.51 -22.79
N PHE A 127 0.45 7.29 -22.48
CA PHE A 127 0.66 6.09 -23.29
C PHE A 127 -0.61 5.59 -23.98
N VAL A 128 -1.79 5.99 -23.49
CA VAL A 128 -3.08 5.76 -24.16
C VAL A 128 -3.08 6.56 -25.46
N THR A 129 -2.40 6.02 -26.47
CA THR A 129 -2.49 6.49 -27.84
C THR A 129 -3.95 6.36 -28.26
N THR A 130 -4.50 7.46 -28.77
CA THR A 130 -5.86 7.57 -29.29
C THR A 130 -6.19 6.42 -30.24
N LYS A 131 -6.72 5.30 -29.72
CA LYS A 131 -7.31 4.19 -30.50
C LYS A 131 -8.56 4.62 -31.29
N SER A 132 -8.89 5.92 -31.31
CA SER A 132 -10.11 6.50 -31.87
C SER A 132 -9.99 7.02 -33.32
N LYS A 133 -8.89 6.82 -34.04
CA LYS A 133 -8.76 7.27 -35.45
C LYS A 133 -8.64 6.18 -36.52
N ALA A 134 -9.01 4.93 -36.23
CA ALA A 134 -8.99 3.83 -37.21
C ALA A 134 -10.38 3.19 -37.49
N ARG A 135 -11.46 3.95 -37.31
CA ARG A 135 -12.80 3.62 -37.82
C ARG A 135 -13.33 4.81 -38.63
N LYS A 136 -12.91 4.91 -39.88
CA LYS A 136 -13.63 5.59 -40.95
C LYS A 136 -13.55 4.72 -42.19
#